data_AF-A0A3S4FRL9-F1
#
_entry.id   AF-A0A3S4FRL9-F1
#
_cell.length_a   1.000
_cell.length_b   1.000
_cell.length_c   1.000
_cell.angle_alpha   90.00
_cell.angle_beta   90.00
_cell.angle_gamma   90.00
#
_symmetry.space_group_name_H-M   'P 1'
#
loop_
_entity.id
_entity.type
_entity.pdbx_description
1 polymer ?
#
loop_
_entity_poly.entity_id
_entity_poly.type
_entity_poly.pdbx_seq_one_letter_code
_entity_poly.pdbx_strand_id
1 'polypeptide(L)'
;MQTANGPQTVWVPKVYLANDTLRLNGDGALIAGGELQLSAGSINNAGNLFADKALTIDAGQFMHQSGDIRADSINVQADSLTMSTNLQDALRQASMSANDISLSGGDIRLQGAKLDATQNLSLSARNNLEIGAARSSHTADLQVISGAMGNRTSGGMEEAGSRMAQVSGEWQQAQGSTLSAGNNLTLKAGRDITLQAARPRPAASSACRRAATLNCWRRAPPTARS
;
A
#
# COMPACT_ATOMS: atom_id res chain seq x y z
N MET A 1 -56.23 28.06 23.23
CA MET A 1 -55.54 26.78 22.96
C MET A 1 -54.05 27.09 22.90
N GLN A 2 -53.31 26.83 23.98
CA GLN A 2 -51.87 27.06 24.08
C GLN A 2 -51.13 25.94 23.32
N THR A 3 -50.33 26.29 22.31
CA THR A 3 -49.43 25.33 21.66
C THR A 3 -48.22 25.12 22.54
N ALA A 4 -48.22 24.03 23.31
CA ALA A 4 -47.06 23.55 24.04
C ALA A 4 -46.12 22.82 23.06
N ASN A 5 -45.09 23.49 22.55
CA ASN A 5 -43.95 22.83 21.91
C ASN A 5 -42.70 23.68 22.13
N GLY A 6 -41.96 23.36 23.21
CA GLY A 6 -40.63 23.89 23.47
C GLY A 6 -39.58 23.37 22.45
N PRO A 7 -38.35 23.88 22.52
CA PRO A 7 -37.29 23.50 21.57
C PRO A 7 -37.01 21.99 21.64
N GLN A 8 -37.15 21.32 20.51
CA GLN A 8 -36.86 19.89 20.38
C GLN A 8 -35.34 19.71 20.27
N THR A 9 -34.71 19.17 21.31
CA THR A 9 -33.29 18.79 21.26
C THR A 9 -33.15 17.51 20.44
N VAL A 10 -32.67 17.65 19.20
CA VAL A 10 -32.40 16.54 18.30
C VAL A 10 -31.10 15.87 18.74
N TRP A 11 -31.19 14.59 19.10
CA TRP A 11 -30.04 13.78 19.44
C TRP A 11 -29.23 13.48 18.18
N VAL A 12 -28.04 14.05 18.07
CA VAL A 12 -27.07 13.59 17.07
C VAL A 12 -26.69 12.16 17.44
N PRO A 13 -26.78 11.18 16.52
CA PRO A 13 -26.36 9.82 16.82
C PRO A 13 -24.88 9.83 17.20
N LYS A 14 -24.60 9.54 18.48
CA LYS A 14 -23.24 9.21 18.90
C LYS A 14 -23.08 7.70 18.76
N VAL A 15 -22.43 7.29 17.68
CA VAL A 15 -22.10 5.88 17.44
C VAL A 15 -20.87 5.54 18.27
N TYR A 16 -21.08 4.88 19.40
CA TYR A 16 -20.00 4.30 20.20
C TYR A 16 -19.82 2.84 19.78
N LEU A 17 -18.79 2.56 18.98
CA LEU A 17 -18.37 1.19 18.68
C LEU A 17 -17.49 0.70 19.85
N ALA A 18 -18.13 0.16 20.89
CA ALA A 18 -17.44 -0.50 22.00
C ALA A 18 -17.10 -1.95 21.60
N ASN A 19 -16.16 -2.10 20.70
CA ASN A 19 -15.57 -3.38 20.37
C ASN A 19 -14.07 -3.24 20.57
N ASP A 20 -13.43 -4.17 21.30
CA ASP A 20 -11.99 -4.12 21.52
C ASP A 20 -11.20 -4.09 20.21
N THR A 21 -11.82 -4.57 19.12
CA THR A 21 -11.29 -4.45 17.77
C THR A 21 -12.29 -3.85 16.79
N LEU A 22 -11.94 -2.71 16.19
CA LEU A 22 -12.65 -2.16 15.03
C LEU A 22 -12.06 -2.73 13.74
N ARG A 23 -12.88 -3.30 12.85
CA ARG A 23 -12.46 -3.77 11.52
C ARG A 23 -13.30 -3.13 10.43
N LEU A 24 -12.64 -2.50 9.48
CA LEU A 24 -13.27 -1.91 8.29
C LEU A 24 -12.69 -2.61 7.06
N ASN A 25 -13.36 -3.63 6.54
CA ASN A 25 -12.84 -4.45 5.44
C ASN A 25 -13.18 -3.80 4.07
N GLY A 26 -12.25 -3.94 3.11
CA GLY A 26 -11.96 -2.94 2.07
C GLY A 26 -12.92 -2.71 0.89
N ASP A 27 -14.14 -3.24 0.88
CA ASP A 27 -15.06 -3.08 -0.26
C ASP A 27 -16.28 -2.22 0.12
N GLY A 28 -16.04 -0.94 0.40
CA GLY A 28 -17.10 0.06 0.59
C GLY A 28 -17.42 0.42 2.04
N ALA A 29 -16.65 -0.07 3.03
CA ALA A 29 -16.74 0.45 4.39
C ALA A 29 -16.32 1.93 4.41
N LEU A 30 -17.27 2.82 4.65
CA LEU A 30 -17.07 4.26 4.83
C LEU A 30 -17.58 4.65 6.22
N ILE A 31 -16.73 5.30 7.00
CA ILE A 31 -17.16 6.08 8.17
C ILE A 31 -16.98 7.54 7.81
N ALA A 32 -18.09 8.31 7.84
CA ALA A 32 -18.09 9.73 7.55
C ALA A 32 -18.75 10.53 8.69
N GLY A 33 -18.23 11.72 8.98
CA GLY A 33 -18.83 12.63 9.97
C GLY A 33 -18.10 13.97 10.05
N GLY A 34 -18.62 14.93 10.81
CA GLY A 34 -17.93 16.22 11.01
C GLY A 34 -16.65 16.06 11.84
N GLU A 35 -16.79 15.45 13.02
CA GLU A 35 -15.69 15.04 13.88
C GLU A 35 -15.83 13.55 14.16
N LEU A 36 -14.76 12.79 13.95
CA LEU A 36 -14.71 11.36 14.18
C LEU A 36 -13.72 11.05 15.29
N GLN A 37 -14.18 10.32 16.29
CA GLN A 37 -13.35 9.78 17.36
C GLN A 37 -13.46 8.27 17.38
N LEU A 38 -12.34 7.59 17.16
CA LEU A 38 -12.25 6.14 17.16
C LEU A 38 -11.39 5.72 18.34
N SER A 39 -11.98 4.97 19.28
CA SER A 39 -11.24 4.42 20.42
C SER A 39 -11.50 2.93 20.55
N ALA A 40 -10.44 2.12 20.49
CA ALA A 40 -10.50 0.66 20.61
C ALA A 40 -9.12 0.09 20.95
N GLY A 41 -9.05 -1.11 21.53
CA GLY A 41 -7.76 -1.78 21.76
C GLY A 41 -6.96 -2.02 20.46
N SER A 42 -7.65 -2.36 19.38
CA SER A 42 -7.07 -2.54 18.04
C SER A 42 -8.00 -1.99 16.96
N ILE A 43 -7.44 -1.34 15.94
CA ILE A 43 -8.18 -0.82 14.79
C ILE A 43 -7.50 -1.33 13.53
N ASN A 44 -8.24 -2.05 12.70
CA ASN A 44 -7.80 -2.55 11.40
C ASN A 44 -8.64 -1.90 10.31
N ASN A 45 -8.08 -0.90 9.63
CA ASN A 45 -8.76 -0.18 8.57
C ASN A 45 -8.23 -0.56 7.18
N ALA A 46 -9.11 -1.14 6.37
CA ALA A 46 -8.95 -1.35 4.94
C ALA A 46 -9.95 -0.53 4.09
N GLY A 47 -10.86 0.22 4.74
CA GLY A 47 -11.88 1.08 4.14
C GLY A 47 -11.55 2.58 4.21
N ASN A 48 -12.56 3.41 3.96
CA ASN A 48 -12.43 4.86 3.91
C ASN A 48 -12.91 5.51 5.22
N LEU A 49 -12.13 6.46 5.73
CA LEU A 49 -12.48 7.29 6.89
C LEU A 49 -12.49 8.75 6.44
N PHE A 50 -13.63 9.42 6.57
CA PHE A 50 -13.79 10.80 6.13
C PHE A 50 -14.32 11.68 7.26
N ALA A 51 -13.53 12.62 7.76
CA ALA A 51 -13.99 13.63 8.68
C ALA A 51 -13.98 15.02 8.02
N ASP A 52 -14.99 15.85 8.21
CA ASP A 52 -14.95 17.22 7.66
C ASP A 52 -13.94 18.11 8.40
N LYS A 53 -13.79 17.89 9.71
CA LYS A 53 -12.92 18.66 10.60
C LYS A 53 -11.83 17.78 11.19
N ALA A 54 -12.14 17.02 12.23
CA ALA A 54 -11.13 16.31 13.00
C ALA A 54 -11.37 14.80 12.99
N LEU A 55 -10.31 14.03 12.77
CA LEU A 55 -10.28 12.60 13.02
C LEU A 55 -9.26 12.32 14.13
N THR A 56 -9.76 11.87 15.28
CA THR A 56 -8.93 11.41 16.40
C THR A 56 -9.02 9.90 16.52
N ILE A 57 -7.88 9.24 16.60
CA ILE A 57 -7.79 7.79 16.77
C ILE A 57 -6.93 7.52 18.01
N ASP A 58 -7.50 6.82 18.98
CA ASP A 58 -6.81 6.36 20.18
C ASP A 58 -6.92 4.83 20.26
N ALA A 59 -5.81 4.13 20.04
CA ALA A 59 -5.83 2.67 20.06
C ALA A 59 -4.55 2.05 20.60
N GLY A 60 -4.62 0.84 21.17
CA GLY A 60 -3.41 0.07 21.44
C GLY A 60 -2.66 -0.23 20.14
N GLN A 61 -3.38 -0.66 19.10
CA GLN A 61 -2.82 -0.91 17.77
C GLN A 61 -3.67 -0.28 16.68
N PHE A 62 -3.05 0.51 15.80
CA PHE A 62 -3.68 1.05 14.60
C PHE A 62 -3.00 0.49 13.35
N MET A 63 -3.73 -0.31 12.58
CA MET A 63 -3.28 -0.87 11.32
C MET A 63 -4.16 -0.35 10.18
N HIS A 64 -3.55 0.33 9.21
CA HIS A 64 -4.22 0.78 8.00
C HIS A 64 -3.57 0.11 6.78
N GLN A 65 -4.33 -0.72 6.08
CA GLN A 65 -3.82 -1.61 5.02
C GLN A 65 -4.25 -1.20 3.61
N SER A 66 -5.34 -0.44 3.50
CA SER A 66 -5.88 0.09 2.25
C SER A 66 -6.98 1.11 2.52
N GLY A 67 -7.34 1.89 1.50
CA GLY A 67 -8.38 2.91 1.59
C GLY A 67 -7.81 4.31 1.85
N ASP A 68 -8.72 5.29 1.88
CA ASP A 68 -8.37 6.69 2.08
C ASP A 68 -8.88 7.17 3.44
N ILE A 69 -7.96 7.78 4.20
CA ILE A 69 -8.27 8.53 5.42
C ILE A 69 -8.14 10.00 5.09
N ARG A 70 -9.23 10.77 5.19
CA ARG A 70 -9.23 12.21 4.93
C ARG A 70 -9.90 12.98 6.05
N ALA A 71 -9.24 14.04 6.51
CA ALA A 71 -9.81 15.03 7.41
C ALA A 71 -9.21 16.42 7.20
N ASP A 72 -9.69 17.46 7.88
CA ASP A 72 -8.95 18.73 7.99
C ASP A 72 -7.76 18.56 8.94
N SER A 73 -7.95 17.88 10.07
CA SER A 73 -6.89 17.50 11.01
C SER A 73 -7.00 16.02 11.40
N ILE A 74 -5.89 15.30 11.33
CA ILE A 74 -5.77 13.90 11.76
C ILE A 74 -4.80 13.81 12.93
N ASN A 75 -5.28 13.26 14.04
CA ASN A 75 -4.45 12.92 15.19
C ASN A 75 -4.60 11.43 15.52
N VAL A 76 -3.52 10.68 15.39
CA VAL A 76 -3.49 9.26 15.75
C VAL A 76 -2.52 9.06 16.90
N GLN A 77 -3.02 8.44 17.95
CA GLN A 77 -2.26 7.99 19.09
C GLN A 77 -2.41 6.48 19.20
N ALA A 78 -1.30 5.75 19.09
CA ALA A 78 -1.33 4.31 19.30
C ALA A 78 -0.02 3.72 19.84
N ASP A 79 -0.06 2.62 20.60
CA ASP A 79 1.20 1.96 20.99
C ASP A 79 1.95 1.41 19.78
N SER A 80 1.23 0.88 18.79
CA SER A 80 1.79 0.49 17.50
C SER A 80 0.96 1.06 16.36
N LEU A 81 1.62 1.78 15.45
CA LEU A 81 1.03 2.32 14.24
C LEU A 81 1.67 1.70 13.02
N THR A 82 0.87 0.99 12.21
CA THR A 82 1.33 0.41 10.95
C THR A 82 0.44 0.87 9.82
N MET A 83 1.02 1.59 8.86
CA MET A 83 0.39 1.84 7.57
C MET A 83 1.12 1.01 6.52
N SER A 84 0.40 0.12 5.85
CA SER A 84 0.96 -0.75 4.82
C SER A 84 0.04 -0.77 3.62
N THR A 85 0.57 -1.04 2.43
CA THR A 85 -0.26 -1.27 1.24
C THR A 85 -0.38 -2.77 0.97
N ASN A 86 -1.59 -3.20 0.62
CA ASN A 86 -1.80 -4.54 0.07
C ASN A 86 -1.63 -4.52 -1.46
N LEU A 87 -0.39 -4.67 -1.91
CA LEU A 87 -0.03 -4.76 -3.34
C LEU A 87 -0.43 -6.10 -3.99
N GLN A 88 -0.81 -7.12 -3.21
CA GLN A 88 -1.16 -8.44 -3.73
C GLN A 88 -2.61 -8.48 -4.24
N ASP A 89 -3.54 -7.83 -3.53
CA ASP A 89 -4.97 -7.97 -3.81
C ASP A 89 -5.57 -6.85 -4.66
N ALA A 90 -5.05 -5.60 -4.57
CA ALA A 90 -5.76 -4.46 -5.16
C ALA A 90 -4.90 -3.32 -5.72
N LEU A 91 -3.56 -3.38 -5.63
CA LEU A 91 -2.70 -2.21 -5.90
C LEU A 91 -3.12 -0.93 -5.12
N ARG A 92 -3.91 -1.09 -4.04
CA ARG A 92 -4.50 0.02 -3.29
C ARG A 92 -3.54 0.46 -2.20
N GLN A 93 -2.88 1.58 -2.45
CA GLN A 93 -2.04 2.27 -1.48
C GLN A 93 -2.89 2.77 -0.30
N ALA A 94 -2.48 2.45 0.93
CA ALA A 94 -3.00 3.09 2.13
C ALA A 94 -2.64 4.58 2.10
N SER A 95 -3.64 5.43 2.20
CA SER A 95 -3.51 6.87 1.92
C SER A 95 -4.15 7.67 3.05
N MET A 96 -3.42 8.67 3.53
CA MET A 96 -3.86 9.58 4.57
C MET A 96 -3.61 11.02 4.12
N SER A 97 -4.66 11.84 4.11
CA SER A 97 -4.59 13.22 3.64
C SER A 97 -5.32 14.18 4.57
N ALA A 98 -4.66 15.26 4.98
CA ALA A 98 -5.27 16.31 5.78
C ALA A 98 -4.53 17.63 5.63
N ASN A 99 -5.01 18.69 6.28
CA ASN A 99 -4.19 19.89 6.44
C ASN A 99 -3.06 19.63 7.42
N ASP A 100 -3.39 19.05 8.57
CA ASP A 100 -2.40 18.62 9.56
C ASP A 100 -2.54 17.13 9.87
N ILE A 101 -1.41 16.41 9.83
CA ILE A 101 -1.33 15.00 10.20
C ILE A 101 -0.33 14.87 11.34
N SER A 102 -0.81 14.37 12.48
CA SER A 102 0.00 14.04 13.66
C SER A 102 -0.16 12.56 13.98
N LEU A 103 0.93 11.80 13.84
CA LEU A 103 1.00 10.38 14.19
C LEU A 103 1.95 10.22 15.37
N SER A 104 1.43 9.76 16.50
CA SER A 104 2.18 9.54 17.72
C SER A 104 2.02 8.12 18.23
N GLY A 105 3.10 7.50 18.69
CA GLY A 105 3.00 6.14 19.17
C GLY A 105 4.26 5.53 19.75
N GLY A 106 4.20 4.25 20.12
CA GLY A 106 5.37 3.48 20.52
C GLY A 106 6.28 3.26 19.31
N ASP A 107 5.82 2.45 18.36
CA ASP A 107 6.50 2.19 17.09
C ASP A 107 5.62 2.62 15.92
N ILE A 108 6.22 3.31 14.95
CA ILE A 108 5.54 3.77 13.73
C ILE A 108 6.19 3.11 12.52
N ARG A 109 5.41 2.41 11.70
CA ARG A 109 5.87 1.71 10.49
C ARG A 109 5.03 2.11 9.29
N LEU A 110 5.66 2.69 8.28
CA LEU A 110 5.05 3.08 7.01
C LEU A 110 5.65 2.27 5.87
N GLN A 111 4.89 1.36 5.26
CA GLN A 111 5.34 0.49 4.17
C GLN A 111 4.51 0.70 2.91
N GLY A 112 5.06 1.42 1.94
CA GLY A 112 4.32 1.78 0.73
C GLY A 112 3.06 2.60 1.01
N ALA A 113 3.05 3.38 2.10
CA ALA A 113 1.93 4.24 2.50
C ALA A 113 2.09 5.65 1.95
N LYS A 114 0.98 6.34 1.65
CA LYS A 114 0.97 7.75 1.25
C LYS A 114 0.44 8.62 2.40
N LEU A 115 1.23 9.58 2.86
CA LEU A 115 0.80 10.61 3.79
C LEU A 115 0.96 11.96 3.09
N ASP A 116 -0.13 12.73 3.02
CA ASP A 116 -0.22 13.97 2.27
C ASP A 116 -0.84 15.07 3.15
N ALA A 117 0.01 15.81 3.85
CA ALA A 117 -0.38 16.95 4.67
C ALA A 117 -0.22 18.25 3.87
N THR A 118 -1.27 19.06 3.76
CA THR A 118 -1.16 20.35 3.06
C THR A 118 -0.38 21.38 3.86
N GLN A 119 -0.32 21.24 5.20
CA GLN A 119 0.42 22.14 6.10
C GLN A 119 1.50 21.37 6.85
N ASN A 120 1.17 20.64 7.92
CA ASN A 120 2.17 20.00 8.77
C ASN A 120 1.99 18.49 8.84
N LEU A 121 3.10 17.76 8.68
CA LEU A 121 3.17 16.32 8.92
C LEU A 121 4.14 16.07 10.07
N SER A 122 3.64 15.51 11.16
CA SER A 122 4.43 15.15 12.34
C SER A 122 4.31 13.66 12.62
N LEU A 123 5.44 12.97 12.68
CA LEU A 123 5.53 11.58 13.13
C LEU A 123 6.44 11.51 14.36
N SER A 124 5.90 11.05 15.48
CA SER A 124 6.61 10.93 16.75
C SER A 124 6.47 9.53 17.34
N ALA A 125 7.47 8.69 17.09
CA ALA A 125 7.61 7.38 17.73
C ALA A 125 8.39 7.49 19.05
N ARG A 126 7.96 6.78 20.09
CA ARG A 126 8.72 6.63 21.34
C ARG A 126 9.93 5.73 21.15
N ASN A 127 9.81 4.73 20.29
CA ASN A 127 10.82 3.72 20.03
C ASN A 127 11.37 3.90 18.61
N ASN A 128 10.79 3.22 17.61
CA ASN A 128 11.28 3.23 16.24
C ASN A 128 10.30 3.89 15.27
N LEU A 129 10.85 4.62 14.30
CA LEU A 129 10.15 5.13 13.14
C LEU A 129 10.73 4.47 11.88
N GLU A 130 9.96 3.62 11.21
CA GLU A 130 10.37 2.96 9.97
C GLU A 130 9.52 3.42 8.80
N ILE A 131 10.20 3.87 7.74
CA ILE A 131 9.59 4.30 6.48
C ILE A 131 10.22 3.47 5.37
N GLY A 132 9.49 2.47 4.89
CA GLY A 132 9.94 1.52 3.89
C GLY A 132 9.07 1.50 2.64
N ALA A 133 9.52 0.79 1.62
CA ALA A 133 8.69 0.45 0.47
C ALA A 133 8.02 -0.91 0.67
N ALA A 134 6.75 -1.01 0.30
CA ALA A 134 6.08 -2.30 0.17
C ALA A 134 6.51 -2.98 -1.13
N ARG A 135 6.72 -4.29 -1.08
CA ARG A 135 7.13 -5.11 -2.23
C ARG A 135 6.11 -6.21 -2.47
N SER A 136 5.67 -6.36 -3.71
CA SER A 136 4.90 -7.50 -4.19
C SER A 136 5.72 -8.29 -5.20
N SER A 137 5.68 -9.61 -5.07
CA SER A 137 6.34 -10.58 -5.92
C SER A 137 5.29 -11.41 -6.64
N HIS A 138 5.27 -11.38 -7.96
CA HIS A 138 4.44 -12.24 -8.78
C HIS A 138 5.32 -13.17 -9.62
N THR A 139 5.16 -14.47 -9.42
CA THR A 139 5.80 -15.49 -10.24
C THR A 139 4.79 -15.97 -11.26
N ALA A 140 5.05 -15.69 -12.54
CA ALA A 140 4.24 -16.22 -13.63
C ALA A 140 5.05 -17.29 -14.37
N ASP A 141 4.51 -18.50 -14.45
CA ASP A 141 4.98 -19.52 -15.37
C ASP A 141 4.22 -19.38 -16.70
N LEU A 142 4.93 -19.05 -17.77
CA LEU A 142 4.39 -19.14 -19.13
C LEU A 142 4.93 -20.42 -19.76
N GLN A 143 4.05 -21.39 -19.96
CA GLN A 143 4.33 -22.55 -20.79
C GLN A 143 4.17 -22.13 -22.24
N VAL A 144 5.29 -21.78 -22.88
CA VAL A 144 5.28 -21.44 -24.30
C VAL A 144 5.42 -22.74 -25.07
N ILE A 145 4.39 -23.09 -25.85
CA ILE A 145 4.52 -24.11 -26.87
C ILE A 145 5.60 -23.59 -27.84
N SER A 146 6.74 -24.27 -27.88
CA SER A 146 7.78 -23.98 -28.87
C SER A 146 7.32 -24.60 -30.19
N GLY A 147 6.22 -24.12 -30.75
CA GLY A 147 5.54 -24.81 -31.84
C GLY A 147 4.88 -23.85 -32.80
N ALA A 148 5.65 -23.43 -33.81
CA ALA A 148 5.26 -23.46 -35.23
C ALA A 148 6.23 -22.63 -36.08
N MET A 149 7.52 -22.99 -36.11
CA MET A 149 8.22 -22.99 -37.39
C MET A 149 8.60 -24.43 -37.62
N GLY A 150 7.74 -25.15 -38.34
CA GLY A 150 7.87 -26.57 -38.58
C GLY A 150 9.30 -26.92 -38.99
N ASN A 151 9.98 -27.72 -38.16
CA ASN A 151 11.19 -28.37 -38.62
C ASN A 151 10.75 -29.41 -39.63
N ARG A 152 11.01 -29.15 -40.91
CA ARG A 152 10.91 -30.16 -41.95
C ARG A 152 12.13 -31.08 -41.81
N THR A 153 12.01 -32.11 -40.98
CA THR A 153 12.87 -33.29 -41.16
C THR A 153 12.36 -34.07 -42.36
N SER A 154 13.26 -34.71 -43.11
CA SER A 154 12.97 -35.40 -44.38
C SER A 154 11.95 -36.55 -44.29
N GLY A 155 11.46 -36.90 -43.09
CA GLY A 155 10.50 -37.96 -42.83
C GLY A 155 9.08 -37.53 -42.41
N GLY A 156 8.76 -36.23 -42.30
CA GLY A 156 7.40 -35.78 -41.94
C GLY A 156 7.34 -34.62 -40.93
N MET A 157 6.12 -34.17 -40.62
CA MET A 157 5.83 -33.08 -39.67
C MET A 157 5.69 -33.64 -38.26
N GLU A 158 6.45 -33.13 -37.28
CA GLU A 158 6.28 -33.48 -35.86
C GLU A 158 4.96 -32.95 -35.28
N GLU A 159 4.37 -33.72 -34.38
CA GLU A 159 3.12 -33.40 -33.69
C GLU A 159 3.28 -32.17 -32.78
N ALA A 160 2.32 -31.23 -32.87
CA ALA A 160 2.34 -30.01 -32.09
C ALA A 160 2.23 -30.32 -30.58
N GLY A 161 3.22 -29.91 -29.78
CA GLY A 161 3.19 -30.01 -28.32
C GLY A 161 4.32 -30.81 -27.66
N SER A 162 5.16 -31.51 -28.44
CA SER A 162 6.25 -32.33 -27.90
C SER A 162 7.41 -31.54 -27.27
N ARG A 163 7.53 -30.24 -27.57
CA ARG A 163 8.58 -29.34 -27.04
C ARG A 163 7.95 -28.11 -26.39
N MET A 164 7.63 -28.19 -25.10
CA MET A 164 7.25 -27.02 -24.30
C MET A 164 8.49 -26.35 -23.73
N ALA A 165 8.63 -25.03 -23.94
CA ALA A 165 9.61 -24.23 -23.23
C ALA A 165 8.91 -23.56 -22.05
N GLN A 166 9.33 -23.88 -20.83
CA GLN A 166 8.86 -23.18 -19.65
C GLN A 166 9.66 -21.89 -19.48
N VAL A 167 8.98 -20.76 -19.67
CA VAL A 167 9.52 -19.44 -19.36
C VAL A 167 8.92 -19.00 -18.04
N SER A 168 9.65 -19.19 -16.96
CA SER A 168 9.30 -18.64 -15.64
C SER A 168 9.89 -17.24 -15.50
N GLY A 169 9.05 -16.25 -15.23
CA GLY A 169 9.46 -14.89 -14.90
C GLY A 169 8.96 -14.49 -13.52
N GLU A 170 9.83 -13.88 -12.71
CA GLU A 170 9.44 -13.26 -11.45
C GLU A 170 9.38 -11.75 -11.66
N TRP A 171 8.19 -11.18 -11.56
CA TRP A 171 7.96 -9.74 -11.60
C TRP A 171 7.86 -9.23 -10.16
N GLN A 172 8.71 -8.27 -9.79
CA GLN A 172 8.69 -7.63 -8.48
C GLN A 172 8.22 -6.19 -8.65
N GLN A 173 7.06 -5.84 -8.09
CA GLN A 173 6.61 -4.45 -7.99
C GLN A 173 6.92 -3.93 -6.59
N ALA A 174 7.48 -2.72 -6.51
CA ALA A 174 7.77 -2.10 -5.22
C ALA A 174 7.17 -0.69 -5.18
N GLN A 175 6.33 -0.43 -4.17
CA GLN A 175 5.69 0.85 -3.92
C GLN A 175 6.39 1.51 -2.72
N GLY A 176 7.08 2.62 -2.94
CA GLY A 176 7.69 3.41 -1.86
C GLY A 176 6.64 4.08 -0.97
N SER A 177 6.98 4.30 0.30
CA SER A 177 6.21 5.24 1.13
C SER A 177 6.49 6.67 0.67
N THR A 178 5.44 7.49 0.61
CA THR A 178 5.53 8.91 0.22
C THR A 178 4.99 9.78 1.34
N LEU A 179 5.81 10.71 1.82
CA LEU A 179 5.44 11.67 2.86
C LEU A 179 5.55 13.08 2.26
N SER A 180 4.44 13.79 2.24
CA SER A 180 4.34 15.16 1.72
C SER A 180 3.80 16.09 2.80
N ALA A 181 4.44 17.25 2.95
CA ALA A 181 4.05 18.32 3.86
C ALA A 181 4.22 19.66 3.12
N GLY A 182 3.22 20.54 3.15
CA GLY A 182 3.33 21.84 2.49
C GLY A 182 4.18 22.87 3.24
N ASN A 183 4.18 22.82 4.58
CA ASN A 183 4.96 23.70 5.45
C ASN A 183 6.07 22.94 6.17
N ASN A 184 5.74 22.07 7.13
CA ASN A 184 6.72 21.40 7.98
C ASN A 184 6.56 19.88 7.99
N LEU A 185 7.67 19.16 7.83
CA LEU A 185 7.78 17.72 8.04
C LEU A 185 8.65 17.45 9.28
N THR A 186 8.07 16.87 10.32
CA THR A 186 8.78 16.50 11.55
C THR A 186 8.78 14.98 11.72
N LEU A 187 9.98 14.40 11.90
CA LEU A 187 10.18 12.98 12.15
C LEU A 187 10.97 12.84 13.45
N LYS A 188 10.36 12.22 14.46
CA LYS A 188 10.97 11.98 15.77
C LYS A 188 10.85 10.51 16.13
N ALA A 189 11.97 9.91 16.53
CA ALA A 189 12.00 8.60 17.17
C ALA A 189 12.84 8.71 18.44
N GLY A 190 12.45 7.99 19.50
CA GLY A 190 13.26 7.95 20.73
C GLY A 190 14.47 7.03 20.62
N ARG A 191 14.45 6.06 19.69
CA ARG A 191 15.57 5.14 19.43
C ARG A 191 16.09 5.27 18.00
N ASP A 192 15.37 4.74 17.01
CA ASP A 192 15.87 4.64 15.63
C ASP A 192 14.89 5.20 14.59
N ILE A 193 15.43 5.90 13.58
CA ILE A 193 14.71 6.26 12.36
C ILE A 193 15.32 5.46 11.20
N THR A 194 14.51 4.62 10.57
CA THR A 194 14.93 3.75 9.45
C THR A 194 14.20 4.13 8.17
N LEU A 195 14.95 4.44 7.11
CA LEU A 195 14.41 4.76 5.79
C LEU A 195 14.88 3.70 4.78
N GLN A 196 13.95 2.91 4.25
CA GLN A 196 14.24 1.82 3.32
C GLN A 196 13.58 2.08 1.97
N ALA A 197 14.38 2.54 1.00
CA ALA A 197 13.91 2.65 -0.38
C ALA A 197 13.68 1.27 -1.00
N ALA A 198 12.66 1.15 -1.85
CA ALA A 198 12.52 0.01 -2.75
C ALA A 198 13.76 -0.08 -3.63
N ARG A 199 14.60 -1.09 -3.41
CA ARG A 199 15.66 -1.42 -4.37
C ARG A 199 15.03 -2.33 -5.43
N PRO A 200 14.74 -1.86 -6.66
CA PRO A 200 14.37 -2.77 -7.72
C PRO A 200 15.58 -3.67 -7.97
N ARG A 201 15.46 -4.95 -7.64
CA ARG A 201 16.46 -5.94 -8.05
C ARG A 201 16.43 -5.98 -9.58
N PRO A 202 17.57 -5.82 -10.28
CA PRO A 202 17.59 -5.97 -11.73
C PRO A 202 16.99 -7.35 -12.08
N ALA A 203 16.06 -7.35 -13.03
CA ALA A 203 15.39 -8.55 -13.51
C ALA A 203 16.44 -9.65 -13.76
N ALA A 204 16.16 -10.83 -13.20
CA ALA A 204 17.07 -11.96 -13.22
C ALA A 204 17.56 -12.24 -14.65
N SER A 205 18.86 -12.44 -14.77
CA SER A 205 19.51 -12.99 -15.95
C SER A 205 18.77 -14.26 -16.39
N SER A 206 18.22 -14.24 -17.59
CA SER A 206 17.74 -15.43 -18.28
C SER A 206 18.92 -16.36 -18.55
N ALA A 207 19.24 -17.20 -17.58
CA ALA A 207 20.18 -18.30 -17.75
C ALA A 207 19.49 -19.36 -18.63
N CYS A 208 19.64 -19.20 -19.94
CA CYS A 208 19.31 -20.24 -20.91
C CYS A 208 20.20 -21.46 -20.62
N ARG A 209 19.70 -22.45 -19.87
CA ARG A 209 20.38 -23.73 -19.73
C ARG A 209 20.29 -24.43 -21.08
N ARG A 210 21.41 -24.38 -21.81
CA ARG A 210 21.63 -25.05 -23.08
C ARG A 210 21.33 -26.54 -22.95
N ALA A 211 20.27 -27.02 -23.59
CA ALA A 211 20.29 -28.32 -24.24
C ALA A 211 20.58 -28.06 -25.72
N ALA A 212 21.81 -28.37 -26.13
CA ALA A 212 22.35 -28.42 -27.48
C ALA A 212 21.99 -27.26 -28.46
N THR A 213 22.99 -26.42 -28.73
CA THR A 213 23.15 -25.57 -29.93
C THR A 213 21.98 -24.68 -30.35
N LEU A 214 21.94 -23.45 -29.81
CA LEU A 214 21.35 -22.29 -30.51
C LEU A 214 22.26 -21.06 -30.37
N ASN A 215 22.52 -20.41 -31.50
CA ASN A 215 23.33 -19.20 -31.62
C ASN A 215 22.43 -17.97 -31.31
N CYS A 216 22.58 -17.36 -30.13
CA CYS A 216 21.87 -16.13 -29.80
C CYS A 216 22.59 -14.92 -30.41
N TRP A 217 22.10 -14.39 -31.53
CA TRP A 217 22.58 -13.12 -32.09
C TRP A 217 22.08 -11.93 -31.26
N ARG A 218 23.01 -11.18 -30.63
CA ARG A 218 22.77 -9.81 -30.15
C ARG A 218 22.77 -8.88 -31.37
N ARG A 219 21.64 -8.28 -31.73
CA ARG A 219 21.63 -7.09 -32.60
C ARG A 219 21.97 -5.87 -31.74
N ALA A 220 23.11 -5.24 -32.00
CA ALA A 220 23.48 -3.94 -31.43
C ALA A 220 22.68 -2.82 -32.11
N PRO A 221 22.35 -1.71 -31.40
CA PRO A 221 21.68 -0.56 -32.01
C PRO A 221 22.64 0.21 -32.94
N PRO A 222 22.15 0.84 -34.02
CA PRO A 222 23.00 1.62 -34.92
C PRO A 222 23.50 2.88 -34.22
N THR A 223 24.83 3.03 -34.17
CA THR A 223 25.51 4.27 -33.85
C THR A 223 25.31 5.26 -35.01
N ALA A 224 24.55 6.34 -34.80
CA ALA A 224 24.62 7.49 -35.68
C ALA A 224 25.96 8.22 -35.42
N ARG A 225 26.74 8.43 -36.48
CA ARG A 225 28.00 9.19 -36.45
C ARG A 225 27.92 10.29 -37.50
N SER A 226 28.47 11.45 -37.10
CA SER A 226 28.75 12.71 -37.80
C SER A 226 27.55 13.49 -38.34
#